data_AF-A0A950JFJ9-F1
#
_entry.id   AF-A0A950JFJ9-F1
#
_cell.length_a   1.000
_cell.length_b   1.000
_cell.length_c   1.000
_cell.angle_alpha   90.00
_cell.angle_beta   90.00
_cell.angle_gamma   90.00
#
_symmetry.space_group_name_H-M   'P 1'
#
loop_
_entity.id
_entity.type
_entity.pdbx_description
1 polymer ?
#
loop_
_entity_poly.entity_id
_entity_poly.type
_entity_poly.pdbx_seq_one_letter_code
_entity_poly.pdbx_strand_id
1 'polypeptide(L)'
;MTQATQVLERAAPSLARPVGRPIWTAGLFAAASWGAAAVITKTLPDVVPSGSDDLFAIIVGLCAVALAALAFAAPRGGRLREILDYYGPWFIAIGVWLTFWEFSTAKTGWLPKPFFSA
;
A
#
# COMPACT_ATOMS: atom_id res chain seq x y z
N MET A 1 48.61 -8.25 -26.53
CA MET A 1 48.10 -7.20 -25.62
C MET A 1 46.58 -7.08 -25.65
N THR A 2 45.83 -8.19 -25.82
CA THR A 2 44.38 -8.13 -26.14
C THR A 2 43.52 -8.84 -25.09
N GLN A 3 44.11 -9.71 -24.26
CA GLN A 3 43.38 -10.42 -23.20
C GLN A 3 43.18 -9.57 -21.93
N ALA A 4 44.13 -8.70 -21.57
CA ALA A 4 44.05 -7.90 -20.36
C ALA A 4 42.91 -6.87 -20.39
N THR A 5 42.62 -6.32 -21.57
CA THR A 5 41.51 -5.37 -21.79
C THR A 5 40.14 -6.06 -21.70
N GLN A 6 40.01 -7.29 -22.21
CA GLN A 6 38.74 -8.05 -22.11
C GLN A 6 38.38 -8.47 -20.68
N VAL A 7 39.38 -8.72 -19.82
CA VAL A 7 39.14 -9.04 -18.41
C VAL A 7 38.69 -7.79 -17.63
N LEU A 8 39.27 -6.63 -17.93
CA LEU A 8 38.87 -5.35 -17.34
C LEU A 8 37.45 -4.93 -17.75
N GLU A 9 37.08 -5.12 -19.02
CA GLU A 9 35.71 -4.85 -19.51
C GLU A 9 34.66 -5.82 -18.91
N ARG A 10 35.03 -7.09 -18.67
CA ARG A 10 34.15 -8.06 -17.98
C ARG A 10 34.01 -7.79 -16.48
N ALA A 11 35.01 -7.21 -15.83
CA ALA A 11 34.98 -6.92 -14.39
C ALA A 11 34.17 -5.66 -14.05
N ALA A 12 34.10 -4.70 -14.98
CA ALA A 12 33.45 -3.41 -14.83
C ALA A 12 31.94 -3.40 -14.49
N PRO A 13 31.09 -4.39 -14.83
CA PRO A 13 29.66 -4.31 -14.51
C PRO A 13 29.33 -4.62 -13.03
N SER A 14 30.30 -5.08 -12.23
CA SER A 14 30.02 -5.71 -10.93
C SER A 14 29.98 -4.74 -9.74
N LEU A 15 30.41 -3.48 -9.89
CA LEU A 15 30.64 -2.57 -8.77
C LEU A 15 29.42 -1.73 -8.34
N ALA A 16 28.29 -1.82 -9.03
CA ALA A 16 27.10 -1.04 -8.71
C ALA A 16 25.88 -1.96 -8.44
N ARG A 17 26.01 -2.90 -7.51
CA ARG A 17 24.84 -3.61 -6.99
C ARG A 17 24.35 -2.86 -5.74
N PRO A 18 23.18 -2.21 -5.75
CA PRO A 18 22.66 -1.54 -4.57
C PRO A 18 22.60 -2.54 -3.41
N VAL A 19 23.30 -2.25 -2.32
CA VAL A 19 23.40 -3.13 -1.14
C VAL A 19 22.08 -3.10 -0.32
N GLY A 20 21.14 -2.22 -0.67
CA GLY A 20 19.83 -2.13 -0.03
C GLY A 20 18.90 -3.31 -0.35
N ARG A 21 18.01 -3.65 0.58
CA ARG A 21 16.80 -4.43 0.26
C ARG A 21 15.91 -3.54 -0.63
N PRO A 22 15.59 -3.92 -1.88
CA PRO A 22 14.66 -3.14 -2.69
C PRO A 22 13.29 -3.15 -2.01
N ILE A 23 12.87 -1.99 -1.51
CA ILE A 23 11.57 -1.78 -0.89
C ILE A 23 10.48 -2.05 -1.94
N TRP A 24 9.40 -2.73 -1.53
CA TRP A 24 8.24 -2.92 -2.40
C TRP A 24 7.39 -1.64 -2.40
N THR A 25 7.67 -0.75 -3.34
CA THR A 25 7.07 0.59 -3.44
C THR A 25 5.55 0.57 -3.57
N ALA A 26 4.98 -0.39 -4.30
CA ALA A 26 3.54 -0.57 -4.38
C ALA A 26 2.91 -0.82 -3.00
N GLY A 27 3.61 -1.54 -2.11
CA GLY A 27 3.20 -1.73 -0.72
C GLY A 27 3.15 -0.44 0.09
N LEU A 28 4.07 0.52 -0.17
CA LEU A 28 4.03 1.84 0.48
C LEU A 28 2.84 2.67 0.00
N PHE A 29 2.56 2.69 -1.30
CA PHE A 29 1.36 3.36 -1.83
C PHE A 29 0.07 2.72 -1.32
N ALA A 30 0.05 1.38 -1.21
CA ALA A 30 -1.07 0.67 -0.64
C ALA A 30 -1.25 1.08 0.83
N ALA A 31 -0.20 1.00 1.65
CA ALA A 31 -0.23 1.44 3.03
C ALA A 31 -0.71 2.90 3.19
N ALA A 32 -0.24 3.81 2.34
CA ALA A 32 -0.65 5.20 2.35
C ALA A 32 -2.16 5.36 2.04
N SER A 33 -2.67 4.67 1.02
CA SER A 33 -4.10 4.75 0.66
C SER A 33 -5.02 4.17 1.73
N TRP A 34 -4.65 3.07 2.37
CA TRP A 34 -5.39 2.51 3.50
C TRP A 34 -5.28 3.40 4.73
N GLY A 35 -4.10 3.96 5.00
CA GLY A 35 -3.89 4.92 6.08
C GLY A 35 -4.75 6.17 5.91
N ALA A 36 -4.90 6.67 4.68
CA ALA A 36 -5.78 7.80 4.38
C ALA A 36 -7.25 7.48 4.72
N ALA A 37 -7.75 6.30 4.35
CA ALA A 37 -9.09 5.86 4.73
C ALA A 37 -9.28 5.84 6.26
N ALA A 38 -8.33 5.27 7.00
CA ALA A 38 -8.39 5.24 8.46
C ALA A 38 -8.37 6.64 9.09
N VAL A 39 -7.49 7.54 8.61
CA VAL A 39 -7.41 8.92 9.07
C VAL A 39 -8.71 9.68 8.79
N ILE A 40 -9.23 9.59 7.57
CA ILE A 40 -10.49 10.25 7.19
C ILE A 40 -11.65 9.74 8.05
N THR A 41 -11.74 8.41 8.23
CA THR A 41 -12.76 7.80 9.08
C THR A 41 -12.72 8.38 10.49
N LYS A 42 -11.53 8.49 11.10
CA LYS A 42 -11.40 8.92 12.51
C LYS A 42 -11.47 10.42 12.73
N THR A 43 -11.01 11.23 11.76
CA THR A 43 -10.80 12.67 11.97
C THR A 43 -11.93 13.54 11.44
N LEU A 44 -12.66 13.09 10.41
CA LEU A 44 -13.79 13.82 9.88
C LEU A 44 -15.08 13.36 10.58
N PRO A 45 -15.95 14.28 11.02
CA PRO A 45 -17.23 13.91 11.60
C PRO A 45 -18.15 13.28 10.55
N ASP A 46 -18.93 12.28 10.96
CA ASP A 46 -19.98 11.69 10.13
C ASP A 46 -21.19 12.62 10.03
N VAL A 47 -21.83 12.66 8.86
CA VAL A 47 -23.12 13.35 8.65
C VAL A 47 -24.23 12.66 9.43
N VAL A 48 -24.19 11.33 9.51
CA VAL A 48 -25.12 10.49 10.28
C VAL A 48 -24.29 9.60 11.22
N PRO A 49 -24.47 9.71 12.55
CA PRO A 49 -23.72 8.90 13.51
C PRO A 49 -23.80 7.40 13.20
N SER A 50 -22.64 6.80 13.01
CA SER A 50 -22.44 5.44 12.50
C SER A 50 -22.27 4.38 13.59
N GLY A 51 -21.84 4.78 14.79
CA GLY A 51 -21.54 3.90 15.93
C GLY A 51 -20.38 2.91 15.74
N SER A 52 -19.92 2.72 14.50
CA SER A 52 -18.96 1.69 14.06
C SER A 52 -17.78 2.27 13.27
N ASP A 53 -17.71 3.60 13.15
CA ASP A 53 -16.61 4.35 12.54
C ASP A 53 -15.27 4.02 13.19
N ASP A 54 -15.23 3.91 14.52
CA ASP A 54 -14.00 3.56 15.25
C ASP A 54 -13.47 2.17 14.89
N LEU A 55 -14.36 1.17 14.81
CA LEU A 55 -13.95 -0.19 14.44
C LEU A 55 -13.44 -0.24 13.00
N PHE A 56 -14.12 0.45 12.08
CA PHE A 56 -13.70 0.53 10.70
C PHE A 56 -12.32 1.21 10.57
N ALA A 57 -12.12 2.34 11.24
CA ALA A 57 -10.84 3.04 11.28
C ALA A 57 -9.71 2.15 11.80
N ILE A 58 -9.95 1.38 12.87
CA ILE A 58 -8.97 0.45 13.44
C ILE A 58 -8.61 -0.65 12.44
N ILE A 59 -9.60 -1.32 11.84
CA ILE A 59 -9.35 -2.43 10.90
C ILE A 59 -8.52 -1.94 9.71
N VAL A 60 -8.96 -0.85 9.08
CA VAL A 60 -8.28 -0.29 7.90
C VAL A 60 -6.90 0.24 8.28
N GLY A 61 -6.74 0.83 9.46
CA GLY A 61 -5.45 1.26 10.00
C GLY A 61 -4.48 0.11 10.24
N LEU A 62 -4.96 -1.02 10.79
CA LEU A 62 -4.15 -2.23 10.97
C LEU A 62 -3.70 -2.81 9.63
N CYS A 63 -4.57 -2.82 8.62
CA CYS A 63 -4.20 -3.20 7.26
C CYS A 63 -3.14 -2.26 6.66
N ALA A 64 -3.23 -0.94 6.90
CA ALA A 64 -2.21 0.01 6.48
C ALA A 64 -0.84 -0.29 7.11
N VAL A 65 -0.81 -0.56 8.42
CA VAL A 65 0.41 -0.96 9.15
C VAL A 65 0.97 -2.27 8.62
N ALA A 66 0.11 -3.27 8.37
CA ALA A 66 0.52 -4.55 7.82
C ALA A 66 1.13 -4.42 6.41
N LEU A 67 0.53 -3.60 5.55
CA LEU A 67 1.04 -3.31 4.21
C LEU A 67 2.37 -2.54 4.25
N ALA A 68 2.51 -1.60 5.19
CA ALA A 68 3.77 -0.88 5.41
C ALA A 68 4.86 -1.86 5.85
N ALA A 69 4.59 -2.70 6.83
CA ALA A 69 5.53 -3.73 7.29
C ALA A 69 5.92 -4.68 6.14
N LEU A 70 4.94 -5.12 5.35
CA LEU A 70 5.17 -5.97 4.18
C LEU A 70 6.02 -5.26 3.11
N ALA A 71 5.86 -3.95 2.92
CA ALA A 71 6.67 -3.19 1.96
C ALA A 71 8.17 -3.23 2.28
N PHE A 72 8.53 -3.21 3.57
CA PHE A 72 9.91 -3.32 4.04
C PHE A 72 10.40 -4.76 4.18
N ALA A 73 9.50 -5.71 4.45
CA ALA A 73 9.82 -7.12 4.64
C ALA A 73 9.75 -7.96 3.35
N ALA A 74 9.28 -7.38 2.24
CA ALA A 74 9.03 -8.09 0.99
C ALA A 74 10.27 -8.86 0.48
N PRO A 75 10.10 -10.10 -0.04
CA PRO A 75 11.18 -10.85 -0.66
C PRO A 75 11.81 -10.11 -1.85
N ARG A 76 13.09 -10.40 -2.12
CA ARG A 76 13.80 -9.84 -3.28
C ARG A 76 13.43 -10.50 -4.61
N GLY A 77 12.82 -11.69 -4.58
CA GLY A 77 12.49 -12.46 -5.76
C GLY A 77 11.71 -13.74 -5.42
N GLY A 78 11.43 -14.54 -6.44
CA GLY A 78 10.65 -15.77 -6.35
C GLY A 78 9.14 -15.53 -6.39
N ARG A 79 8.37 -16.62 -6.31
CA ARG A 79 6.91 -16.63 -6.51
C ARG A 79 6.15 -15.63 -5.64
N LEU A 80 6.55 -15.46 -4.37
CA LEU A 80 5.89 -14.48 -3.49
C LEU A 80 6.12 -13.04 -3.97
N ARG A 81 7.32 -12.72 -4.47
CA ARG A 81 7.58 -11.38 -5.03
C ARG A 81 6.76 -11.13 -6.29
N GLU A 82 6.65 -12.12 -7.17
CA GLU A 82 5.83 -12.03 -8.39
C GLU A 82 4.34 -11.80 -8.05
N ILE A 83 3.82 -12.52 -7.05
CA ILE A 83 2.44 -12.33 -6.56
C ILE A 83 2.27 -10.91 -6.02
N LEU A 84 3.19 -10.42 -5.19
CA LEU A 84 3.13 -9.07 -4.63
C LEU A 84 3.20 -8.00 -5.73
N ASP A 85 4.09 -8.15 -6.71
CA ASP A 85 4.20 -7.18 -7.81
C ASP A 85 2.94 -7.20 -8.70
N TYR A 86 2.35 -8.38 -8.94
CA TYR A 86 1.12 -8.51 -9.72
C TYR A 86 -0.12 -7.93 -9.01
N TYR A 87 -0.29 -8.21 -7.71
CA TYR A 87 -1.46 -7.75 -6.94
C TYR A 87 -1.26 -6.41 -6.23
N GLY A 88 -0.05 -5.86 -6.21
CA GLY A 88 0.26 -4.55 -5.61
C GLY A 88 -0.69 -3.43 -6.04
N PRO A 89 -0.93 -3.24 -7.36
CA PRO A 89 -1.89 -2.25 -7.83
C PRO A 89 -3.31 -2.43 -7.29
N TRP A 90 -3.75 -3.68 -7.06
CA TRP A 90 -5.07 -3.96 -6.50
C TRP A 90 -5.18 -3.56 -5.04
N PHE A 91 -4.14 -3.75 -4.23
CA PHE A 91 -4.14 -3.27 -2.84
C PHE A 91 -4.26 -1.74 -2.76
N ILE A 92 -3.59 -1.03 -3.68
CA ILE A 92 -3.72 0.43 -3.80
C ILE A 92 -5.16 0.80 -4.21
N ALA A 93 -5.69 0.18 -5.26
CA ALA A 93 -7.01 0.46 -5.78
C ALA A 93 -8.11 0.28 -4.72
N ILE A 94 -8.01 -0.79 -3.90
CA ILE A 94 -8.94 -1.03 -2.80
C ILE A 94 -8.82 0.07 -1.74
N GLY A 95 -7.61 0.47 -1.34
CA GLY A 95 -7.42 1.54 -0.34
C GLY A 95 -7.96 2.89 -0.80
N VAL A 96 -7.70 3.24 -2.08
CA VAL A 96 -8.25 4.44 -2.73
C VAL A 96 -9.77 4.37 -2.78
N TRP A 97 -10.32 3.22 -3.19
CA TRP A 97 -11.77 3.02 -3.23
C TRP A 97 -12.41 3.18 -1.86
N LEU A 98 -11.85 2.58 -0.81
CA LEU A 98 -12.36 2.71 0.57
C LEU A 98 -12.32 4.16 1.05
N THR A 99 -11.25 4.89 0.74
CA THR A 99 -11.13 6.32 1.08
C THR A 99 -12.23 7.13 0.39
N PHE A 100 -12.39 6.93 -0.91
CA PHE A 100 -13.40 7.62 -1.69
C PHE A 100 -14.82 7.27 -1.24
N TRP A 101 -15.08 5.99 -0.98
CA TRP A 101 -16.36 5.49 -0.52
C TRP A 101 -16.74 6.07 0.85
N GLU A 102 -15.84 6.02 1.83
CA GLU A 102 -16.06 6.58 3.16
C GLU A 102 -16.33 8.08 3.09
N PHE A 103 -15.54 8.80 2.29
CA PHE A 103 -15.69 10.23 2.11
C PHE A 103 -17.03 10.60 1.44
N SER A 104 -17.40 9.89 0.37
CA SER A 104 -18.62 10.16 -0.39
C SER A 104 -19.90 9.74 0.35
N THR A 105 -19.83 8.75 1.24
CA THR A 105 -21.00 8.26 1.97
C THR A 105 -21.11 8.88 3.37
N ALA A 106 -20.17 8.56 4.26
CA ALA A 106 -20.26 8.92 5.67
C ALA A 106 -19.94 10.40 5.94
N LYS A 107 -18.96 10.96 5.21
CA LYS A 107 -18.44 12.31 5.51
C LYS A 107 -19.15 13.44 4.76
N THR A 108 -19.63 13.18 3.55
CA THR A 108 -20.31 14.19 2.72
C THR A 108 -21.79 13.92 2.51
N GLY A 109 -22.25 12.68 2.71
CA GLY A 109 -23.63 12.30 2.43
C GLY A 109 -23.99 12.34 0.94
N TRP A 110 -23.01 12.37 0.04
CA TRP A 110 -23.25 12.40 -1.41
C TRP A 110 -23.94 11.11 -1.88
N LEU A 111 -23.51 9.96 -1.36
CA LEU A 111 -24.22 8.70 -1.52
C LEU A 111 -24.86 8.29 -0.20
N PRO A 112 -26.12 7.80 -0.22
CA PRO A 112 -26.76 7.30 0.98
C PRO A 112 -25.96 6.12 1.54
N LYS A 113 -25.76 6.13 2.87
CA LYS A 113 -25.16 4.99 3.57
C LYS A 113 -26.04 3.74 3.32
N PRO A 114 -25.45 2.59 2.95
CA PRO A 114 -26.26 1.40 2.68
C PRO A 114 -26.99 0.95 3.94
N PHE A 115 -28.23 0.45 3.78
CA PHE A 115 -29.18 0.11 4.85
C PHE A 115 -28.74 -1.01 5.82
N PHE A 116 -27.48 -1.43 5.82
CA PHE A 116 -26.95 -2.54 6.63
C PHE A 116 -26.36 -2.09 7.98
N SER A 117 -26.39 -0.80 8.32
CA SER A 117 -25.79 -0.24 9.55
C SER A 117 -26.83 0.31 10.55
N ALA A 118 -27.89 -0.45 10.82
CA ALA A 118 -28.89 -0.11 11.83
C ALA A 118 -28.44 -0.48 13.24
#